data_AF-A0A7X7B2Z1-F1
#
_entry.id   AF-A0A7X7B2Z1-F1
#
_cell.length_a   1.000
_cell.length_b   1.000
_cell.length_c   1.000
_cell.angle_alpha   90.00
_cell.angle_beta   90.00
_cell.angle_gamma   90.00
#
_symmetry.space_group_name_H-M   'P 1'
#
loop_
_entity.id
_entity.type
_entity.pdbx_description
1 polymer ?
#
loop_
_entity_poly.entity_id
_entity_poly.type
_entity_poly.pdbx_seq_one_letter_code
_entity_poly.pdbx_strand_id
1 'polypeptide(L)'
;MIEINCKHKHLYNGSLCQECEKIKNYANMKIDKCPHMESKTFCSQCKTHCYDKLHRDKIREIMKYSGPRIIIFHPVATVKHIISSKLH
;
A
#
# COMPACT_ATOMS: atom_id res chain seq x y z
N MET A 1 4.91 3.27 0.32
CA MET A 1 4.99 1.92 0.92
C MET A 1 6.00 1.02 0.22
N ILE A 2 5.83 0.72 -1.08
CA ILE A 2 6.72 -0.21 -1.81
C ILE A 2 8.17 0.26 -1.79
N GLU A 3 8.41 1.57 -1.93
CA GLU A 3 9.74 2.14 -1.84
C GLU A 3 10.40 1.98 -0.47
N ILE A 4 9.64 2.12 0.63
CA ILE A 4 10.15 1.88 1.98
C ILE A 4 10.61 0.43 2.12
N ASN A 5 9.78 -0.52 1.67
CA ASN A 5 10.16 -1.93 1.67
C ASN A 5 11.41 -2.19 0.81
N CYS A 6 11.49 -1.59 -0.39
CA CYS A 6 12.62 -1.75 -1.29
C CYS A 6 13.91 -1.21 -0.69
N LYS A 7 13.88 0.01 -0.11
CA LYS A 7 15.04 0.65 0.54
C LYS A 7 15.62 -0.18 1.67
N HIS A 8 14.76 -0.88 2.42
CA HIS A 8 15.19 -1.63 3.59
C HIS A 8 15.53 -3.10 3.32
N LYS A 9 14.88 -3.73 2.34
CA LYS A 9 15.06 -5.17 2.09
C LYS A 9 15.92 -5.50 0.87
N HIS A 10 16.08 -4.58 -0.07
CA HIS A 10 16.75 -4.83 -1.35
C HIS A 10 17.88 -3.81 -1.60
N LEU A 11 18.69 -4.09 -2.63
CA LEU A 11 19.66 -3.12 -3.14
C LEU A 11 18.91 -1.94 -3.76
N TYR A 12 18.96 -0.79 -3.10
CA TYR A 12 18.33 0.45 -3.51
C TYR A 12 19.40 1.48 -3.87
N ASN A 13 19.51 1.84 -5.15
CA ASN A 13 20.48 2.80 -5.67
C ASN A 13 19.79 4.07 -6.17
N GLY A 14 18.85 4.61 -5.38
CA GLY A 14 18.06 5.80 -5.76
C GLY A 14 16.79 5.50 -6.58
N SER A 15 16.57 4.23 -6.95
CA SER A 15 15.34 3.77 -7.62
C SER A 15 14.87 2.43 -7.06
N LEU A 16 13.61 2.08 -7.35
CA LEU A 16 13.08 0.75 -7.02
C LEU A 16 13.86 -0.32 -7.78
N CYS A 17 14.12 -1.46 -7.13
CA CYS A 17 14.57 -2.64 -7.85
C CYS A 17 13.48 -3.14 -8.81
N GLN A 18 13.88 -3.92 -9.82
CA GLN A 18 12.99 -4.40 -10.88
C GLN A 18 11.75 -5.13 -10.34
N GLU A 19 11.89 -5.90 -9.25
CA GLU A 19 10.75 -6.59 -8.64
C GLU A 19 9.76 -5.61 -7.99
N CYS A 20 10.26 -4.66 -7.20
CA CYS A 20 9.43 -3.67 -6.53
C CYS A 20 8.75 -2.74 -7.55
N GLU A 21 9.42 -2.43 -8.66
CA GLU A 21 8.84 -1.67 -9.76
C GLU A 21 7.69 -2.43 -10.43
N LYS A 22 7.84 -3.73 -10.71
CA LYS A 22 6.75 -4.56 -11.24
C LYS A 22 5.54 -4.57 -10.32
N ILE A 23 5.75 -4.71 -9.01
CA ILE A 23 4.66 -4.68 -8.02
C ILE A 23 3.97 -3.31 -8.00
N LYS A 24 4.74 -2.21 -8.07
CA LYS A 24 4.20 -0.85 -8.12
C LYS A 24 3.35 -0.65 -9.38
N ASN A 25 3.86 -1.03 -10.54
CA ASN A 25 3.15 -0.88 -11.81
C ASN A 25 1.87 -1.72 -11.84
N TYR A 26 1.93 -2.95 -11.33
CA TYR A 26 0.75 -3.79 -11.18
C TYR A 26 -0.31 -3.16 -10.26
N ALA A 27 0.10 -2.63 -9.10
CA ALA A 27 -0.81 -1.97 -8.17
C ALA A 27 -1.47 -0.74 -8.80
N ASN A 28 -0.68 0.10 -9.48
CA ASN A 28 -1.20 1.28 -10.18
C ASN A 28 -2.24 0.90 -11.25
N MET A 29 -1.92 -0.08 -12.10
CA MET A 29 -2.86 -0.56 -13.12
C MET A 29 -4.20 -1.03 -12.52
N LYS A 30 -4.19 -1.65 -11.32
CA LYS A 30 -5.40 -2.09 -10.62
C LYS A 30 -6.16 -0.94 -9.96
N ILE A 31 -5.45 0.06 -9.47
CA ILE A 31 -5.99 1.30 -8.89
C ILE A 31 -6.72 2.09 -9.98
N ASP A 32 -6.08 2.31 -11.14
CA ASP A 32 -6.63 3.07 -12.26
C ASP A 32 -7.95 2.47 -12.79
N LYS A 33 -8.11 1.15 -12.67
CA LYS A 33 -9.29 0.40 -13.11
C LYS A 33 -10.27 0.07 -11.99
N CYS A 34 -10.11 0.67 -10.80
CA CYS A 34 -10.94 0.29 -9.66
C CYS A 34 -12.33 0.92 -9.73
N PRO A 35 -13.42 0.12 -9.80
CA PRO A 35 -14.79 0.65 -9.84
C PRO A 35 -15.26 1.22 -8.50
N HIS A 36 -14.49 0.98 -7.42
CA HIS A 36 -14.85 1.35 -6.06
C HIS A 36 -13.99 2.49 -5.51
N MET A 37 -13.21 3.17 -6.36
CA MET A 37 -12.23 4.15 -5.89
C MET A 37 -12.86 5.30 -5.12
N GLU A 38 -14.03 5.77 -5.57
CA GLU A 38 -14.72 6.91 -4.95
C GLU A 38 -15.34 6.57 -3.61
N SER A 39 -15.75 5.31 -3.41
CA SER A 39 -16.50 4.88 -2.23
C SER A 39 -15.64 4.21 -1.15
N LYS A 40 -14.45 3.69 -1.50
CA LYS A 40 -13.59 2.98 -0.55
C LYS A 40 -12.39 3.81 -0.11
N THR A 41 -12.06 3.72 1.17
CA THR A 41 -10.83 4.31 1.71
C THR A 41 -9.62 3.37 1.56
N PHE A 42 -9.82 2.05 1.73
CA PHE A 42 -8.74 1.07 1.69
C PHE A 42 -9.08 -0.17 0.87
N CYS A 43 -8.07 -0.71 0.15
CA CYS A 43 -8.20 -1.96 -0.59
C CYS A 43 -8.47 -3.18 0.31
N SER A 44 -8.08 -3.14 1.59
CA SER A 44 -8.36 -4.21 2.58
C SER A 44 -9.84 -4.35 2.92
N GLN A 45 -10.63 -3.28 2.75
CA GLN A 45 -12.08 -3.28 3.00
C GLN A 45 -12.89 -3.57 1.72
N CYS A 46 -12.22 -3.75 0.58
CA CYS A 46 -12.87 -3.99 -0.70
C CYS A 46 -13.46 -5.41 -0.75
N LYS A 47 -14.76 -5.51 -1.06
CA LYS A 47 -15.45 -6.81 -1.24
C LYS A 47 -14.99 -7.56 -2.50
N THR A 48 -14.48 -6.85 -3.50
CA THR A 48 -14.01 -7.43 -4.76
C THR A 48 -12.56 -7.88 -4.68
N HIS A 49 -12.29 -9.13 -5.07
CA HIS A 49 -10.94 -9.67 -5.22
C HIS A 49 -10.34 -9.27 -6.58
N CYS A 50 -9.62 -8.13 -6.61
CA CYS A 50 -9.04 -7.58 -7.84
C CYS A 50 -7.57 -7.98 -8.09
N TYR A 51 -6.86 -8.37 -7.04
CA TYR A 51 -5.45 -8.79 -7.10
C TYR A 51 -5.40 -10.32 -7.18
N ASP A 52 -4.54 -10.84 -8.04
CA ASP A 52 -4.18 -12.26 -7.99
C ASP A 52 -3.49 -12.59 -6.66
N LYS A 53 -3.54 -13.87 -6.29
CA LYS A 53 -3.09 -14.36 -5.00
C LYS A 53 -1.63 -13.98 -4.73
N LEU A 54 -0.75 -14.16 -5.71
CA LEU A 54 0.69 -13.93 -5.56
C LEU A 54 1.00 -12.45 -5.33
N HIS A 55 0.45 -11.54 -6.14
CA HIS A 55 0.65 -10.10 -5.94
C HIS A 55 0.00 -9.61 -4.65
N ARG A 56 -1.18 -10.14 -4.30
CA ARG A 56 -1.87 -9.80 -3.05
C ARG A 56 -1.01 -10.15 -1.84
N ASP A 57 -0.40 -11.32 -1.81
CA ASP A 57 0.43 -11.75 -0.70
C ASP A 57 1.71 -10.91 -0.59
N LYS A 58 2.36 -10.59 -1.72
CA LYS A 58 3.48 -9.63 -1.76
C LYS A 58 3.09 -8.25 -1.24
N ILE A 59 1.95 -7.71 -1.66
CA ILE A 59 1.44 -6.40 -1.20
C ILE A 59 1.17 -6.44 0.30
N ARG A 60 0.59 -7.52 0.83
CA ARG A 60 0.36 -7.67 2.27
C ARG A 60 1.66 -7.69 3.05
N GLU A 61 2.68 -8.38 2.57
CA GLU A 61 3.99 -8.39 3.20
C GLU A 61 4.61 -6.99 3.23
N ILE A 62 4.58 -6.30 2.08
CA ILE A 62 5.04 -4.91 1.95
C ILE A 62 4.26 -4.01 2.92
N MET A 63 2.94 -4.16 3.03
CA MET A 63 2.09 -3.38 3.93
C MET A 63 2.38 -3.67 5.40
N LYS A 64 2.59 -4.93 5.78
CA LYS A 64 2.94 -5.32 7.16
C LYS A 64 4.26 -4.68 7.58
N TYR A 65 5.23 -4.61 6.68
CA TYR A 65 6.50 -3.96 6.95
C TYR A 65 6.41 -2.42 6.90
N SER A 66 5.79 -1.88 5.87
CA SER A 66 5.83 -0.44 5.56
C SER A 66 4.76 0.35 6.32
N GLY A 67 3.61 -0.25 6.63
CA GLY A 67 2.46 0.43 7.26
C GLY A 67 2.82 1.16 8.55
N PRO A 68 3.40 0.47 9.57
CA PRO A 68 3.83 1.12 10.81
C PRO A 68 4.88 2.22 10.57
N ARG A 69 5.73 2.06 9.56
CA ARG A 69 6.80 3.02 9.23
C ARG A 69 6.24 4.27 8.55
N ILE A 70 5.19 4.16 7.74
CA ILE A 70 4.54 5.31 7.10
C ILE A 70 3.91 6.26 8.14
N ILE A 71 3.37 5.70 9.22
CA ILE A 71 2.81 6.48 10.34
C ILE A 71 3.87 7.43 10.94
N ILE A 72 5.12 6.97 11.02
CA ILE A 72 6.24 7.76 11.55
C ILE A 72 6.57 8.95 10.62
N PHE A 73 6.43 8.77 9.30
CA PHE A 73 6.72 9.82 8.31
C PHE A 73 5.53 10.77 8.04
N HIS A 74 4.29 10.36 8.30
CA HIS A 74 3.08 11.17 8.12
C HIS A 74 2.21 11.24 9.39
N PRO A 75 2.74 11.74 10.52
CA PRO A 75 2.06 11.68 11.83
C PRO A 75 0.71 12.42 11.85
N VAL A 76 0.59 13.53 11.13
CA VAL A 76 -0.64 14.35 11.10
C VAL A 76 -1.82 13.62 10.45
N ALA A 77 -1.58 12.83 9.40
CA ALA A 77 -2.63 12.04 8.74
C ALA A 77 -3.12 10.90 9.65
N THR A 78 -2.22 10.30 10.45
CA THR A 78 -2.56 9.25 11.41
C THR A 78 -3.41 9.79 12.57
N VAL A 79 -3.09 10.97 13.10
CA VAL A 79 -3.90 11.61 14.16
C VAL A 79 -5.32 11.90 13.67
N LYS A 80 -5.49 12.48 12.47
CA LYS A 80 -6.83 12.66 11.86
C LYS A 80 -7.57 11.34 11.68
N HIS A 81 -6.88 10.28 11.24
CA HIS A 81 -7.50 8.98 11.03
C HIS A 81 -7.96 8.33 12.34
N ILE A 82 -7.15 8.38 13.41
CA ILE A 82 -7.52 7.84 14.73
C ILE A 82 -8.73 8.59 15.32
N ILE A 83 -8.74 9.92 15.22
CA ILE A 83 -9.86 10.75 15.70
C ILE A 83 -11.14 10.44 14.89
N SER A 84 -11.03 10.32 13.58
CA SER A 84 -12.16 9.97 12.70
C SER A 84 -12.66 8.53 12.86
N SER A 85 -11.82 7.61 13.33
CA SER A 85 -12.17 6.18 13.50
C SER A 85 -12.84 5.88 14.84
N LYS A 86 -12.88 6.84 15.78
CA LYS A 86 -13.54 6.71 17.09
C LYS A 86 -14.99 7.23 17.10
N LEU A 87 -15.53 7.58 15.93
CA LEU A 87 -16.87 8.17 15.74
C LEU A 87 -17.78 7.31 14.84
N HIS A 88 -17.51 6.01 14.77
CA HIS A 88 -18.35 4.99 14.12
C HIS A 88 -18.57 3.82 15.08
#